data_AF-A0A2W6E156-F1
#
_entry.id   AF-A0A2W6E156-F1
#
_cell.length_a   1.000
_cell.length_b   1.000
_cell.length_c   1.000
_cell.angle_alpha   90.00
_cell.angle_beta   90.00
_cell.angle_gamma   90.00
#
_symmetry.space_group_name_H-M   'P 1'
#
loop_
_entity.id
_entity.type
_entity.pdbx_description
1 polymer ?
#
loop_
_entity_poly.entity_id
_entity_poly.type
_entity_poly.pdbx_seq_one_letter_code
_entity_poly.pdbx_strand_id
1 'polypeptide(L)' 'SSWSRADFAELAARHGVMPSGALDLINEVAMEAAGEPVIEGDDELIVNDHALRELLA' A
#
# COMPACT_ATOMS: atom_id res chain seq x y z
N SER A 1 -7.56 0.70 7.95
CA SER A 1 -7.57 2.19 7.86
C SER A 1 -7.74 2.62 6.40
N SER A 2 -8.26 3.81 6.07
CA SER A 2 -8.26 4.32 4.67
C SER A 2 -7.44 5.60 4.50
N TRP A 3 -6.86 5.80 3.30
CA TRP A 3 -6.05 6.95 2.89
C TRP A 3 -6.54 7.47 1.53
N SER A 4 -6.43 8.78 1.29
CA SER A 4 -6.66 9.32 -0.05
C SER A 4 -5.45 9.05 -0.96
N ARG A 5 -5.70 8.93 -2.27
CA ARG A 5 -4.61 8.82 -3.26
C ARG A 5 -3.73 10.07 -3.30
N ALA A 6 -4.29 11.24 -3.00
CA ALA A 6 -3.56 12.50 -2.98
C ALA A 6 -2.53 12.53 -1.83
N ASP A 7 -2.94 12.13 -0.63
CA ASP A 7 -2.04 12.07 0.53
C ASP A 7 -0.90 11.08 0.31
N PHE A 8 -1.22 9.92 -0.27
CA PHE A 8 -0.20 8.93 -0.62
C PHE A 8 0.75 9.42 -1.74
N ALA A 9 0.22 10.10 -2.76
CA ALA A 9 1.04 10.66 -3.83
C ALA A 9 1.99 11.76 -3.31
N GLU A 10 1.52 12.61 -2.40
CA GLU A 10 2.37 13.61 -1.74
C GLU A 10 3.47 12.93 -0.92
N LEU A 11 3.14 11.89 -0.16
CA LEU A 11 4.13 11.13 0.61
C LEU A 11 5.18 10.49 -0.31
N ALA A 12 4.76 9.80 -1.37
CA ALA A 12 5.65 9.21 -2.36
C ALA A 12 6.59 10.25 -3.00
N ALA A 13 6.05 11.43 -3.35
CA ALA A 13 6.84 12.53 -3.90
C ALA A 13 7.91 13.04 -2.91
N ARG A 14 7.60 13.14 -1.61
CA ARG A 14 8.57 13.52 -0.56
C ARG A 14 9.74 12.54 -0.45
N HIS A 15 9.50 11.27 -0.80
CA HIS A 15 10.53 10.22 -0.81
C HIS A 15 11.17 10.01 -2.19
N GLY A 16 10.79 10.79 -3.21
CA GLY A 16 11.36 10.70 -4.56
C GLY A 16 10.97 9.42 -5.31
N VAL A 17 9.85 8.80 -4.94
CA VAL A 17 9.34 7.58 -5.59
C VAL A 17 8.06 7.85 -6.37
N MET A 18 7.85 7.10 -7.45
CA MET A 18 6.61 7.15 -8.21
C MET A 18 5.49 6.51 -7.38
N PRO A 19 4.34 7.19 -7.15
CA PRO A 19 3.27 6.66 -6.30
C PRO A 19 2.78 5.28 -6.72
N SER A 20 2.48 5.08 -8.00
CA SER A 20 2.03 3.76 -8.50
C SER A 20 3.08 2.67 -8.27
N GLY A 21 4.34 2.93 -8.61
CA GLY A 21 5.42 1.96 -8.40
C GLY A 21 5.67 1.63 -6.92
N ALA A 22 5.52 2.62 -6.02
CA ALA A 22 5.60 2.38 -4.58
C ALA A 22 4.43 1.51 -4.08
N LEU A 23 3.22 1.78 -4.56
CA LEU A 23 2.03 1.00 -4.21
C LEU A 23 2.11 -0.44 -4.73
N ASP A 24 2.54 -0.62 -5.97
CA ASP A 24 2.75 -1.93 -6.60
C ASP A 24 3.76 -2.75 -5.80
N LEU A 25 4.91 -2.17 -5.44
CA LEU A 25 5.94 -2.85 -4.66
C LEU A 25 5.44 -3.22 -3.25
N ILE A 26 4.74 -2.30 -2.56
CA ILE A 26 4.16 -2.58 -1.24
C ILE A 26 3.21 -3.78 -1.32
N ASN A 27 2.34 -3.82 -2.33
CA ASN A 27 1.41 -4.91 -2.52
C ASN A 27 2.11 -6.22 -2.96
N GLU A 28 3.16 -6.15 -3.76
CA GLU A 28 3.97 -7.32 -4.13
C GLU A 28 4.61 -7.97 -2.89
N VAL A 29 5.24 -7.18 -2.01
CA VAL A 29 5.82 -7.71 -0.77
C VAL A 29 4.74 -8.27 0.15
N ALA A 30 3.56 -7.63 0.23
CA ALA A 30 2.43 -8.16 0.98
C ALA A 30 1.93 -9.49 0.42
N MET A 31 1.86 -9.65 -0.91
CA MET A 31 1.49 -10.91 -1.54
C MET A 31 2.46 -12.04 -1.16
N GLU A 32 3.77 -11.76 -1.08
CA GLU A 32 4.76 -12.77 -0.67
C GLU A 32 4.62 -13.17 0.81
N ALA A 33 4.33 -12.21 1.69
CA ALA A 33 4.23 -12.44 3.13
C ALA A 33 2.88 -13.00 3.58
N ALA A 34 1.78 -12.49 3.02
CA ALA A 34 0.40 -12.73 3.46
C ALA A 34 -0.46 -13.48 2.44
N GLY A 35 -0.01 -13.61 1.18
CA GLY A 35 -0.79 -14.21 0.10
C GLY A 35 -1.86 -13.30 -0.51
N GLU A 36 -1.97 -12.05 -0.05
CA GLU A 36 -2.95 -11.05 -0.49
C GLU A 36 -2.37 -9.63 -0.40
N PRO A 37 -2.86 -8.65 -1.19
CA PRO A 37 -2.34 -7.28 -1.15
C PRO A 37 -2.71 -6.59 0.16
N VAL A 38 -1.83 -5.68 0.63
CA VAL A 38 -2.09 -4.90 1.86
C VAL A 38 -2.87 -3.61 1.60
N ILE A 39 -2.87 -3.13 0.35
CA ILE A 39 -3.62 -1.94 -0.08
C ILE A 39 -4.57 -2.33 -1.21
N GLU A 40 -5.86 -2.07 -1.00
CA GLU A 40 -6.95 -2.30 -1.96
C GLU A 40 -7.73 -1.01 -2.22
N GLY A 41 -8.63 -1.04 -3.21
CA GLY A 41 -9.57 0.04 -3.49
C GLY A 41 -9.17 0.96 -4.66
N ASP A 42 -10.21 1.42 -5.37
CA ASP A 42 -10.05 2.25 -6.57
C ASP A 42 -10.01 3.74 -6.22
N ASP A 43 -11.01 4.25 -5.51
CA ASP A 43 -11.10 5.69 -5.16
C ASP A 43 -10.28 6.05 -3.91
N GLU A 44 -10.30 5.19 -2.90
CA GLU A 44 -9.50 5.30 -1.67
C GLU A 44 -8.56 4.11 -1.52
N LEU A 45 -7.44 4.32 -0.83
CA LEU A 45 -6.50 3.28 -0.45
C LEU A 45 -6.94 2.67 0.88
N ILE A 46 -7.48 1.47 0.83
CA ILE A 46 -7.97 0.73 1.99
C ILE A 46 -6.87 -0.24 2.42
N VAL A 47 -6.41 -0.09 3.67
CA VAL A 47 -5.42 -0.99 4.25
C VAL A 47 -6.11 -2.24 4.79
N ASN A 48 -5.70 -3.40 4.29
CA ASN A 48 -6.11 -4.70 4.76
C ASN A 48 -5.35 -5.05 6.05
N ASP A 49 -6.06 -5.03 7.18
CA ASP A 49 -5.44 -5.23 8.49
C ASP A 49 -4.92 -6.67 8.70
N HIS A 50 -5.44 -7.67 7.98
CA HIS A 50 -4.91 -9.03 8.03
C HIS A 50 -3.55 -9.09 7.36
N ALA A 51 -3.48 -8.67 6.09
CA ALA A 51 -2.24 -8.62 5.33
C ALA A 51 -1.17 -7.75 6.01
N LEU A 52 -1.57 -6.61 6.61
CA LEU A 52 -0.66 -5.74 7.35
C LEU A 52 -0.03 -6.44 8.56
N ARG A 53 -0.79 -7.26 9.29
CA ARG A 53 -0.26 -7.99 10.46
C ARG A 53 0.75 -9.04 10.05
N GLU A 54 0.47 -9.80 9.00
CA GLU A 54 1.39 -10.81 8.47
C GLU A 54 2.65 -10.16 7.88
N LEU A 55 2.50 -9.03 7.18
CA LEU A 55 3.61 -8.26 6.62
C LEU A 55 4.57 -7.69 7.69
N LEU A 56 4.07 -7.42 8.90
CA LEU A 56 4.84 -6.84 10.01
C LEU A 56 5.33 -7.87 11.05
N ALA A 57 5.05 -9.16 10.84
CA ALA A 57 5.43 -10.26 11.74
C ALA A 57 6.94 -10.59 11.65
#